data_AF-A0A7J2UWS1-F1
#
_entry.id   AF-A0A7J2UWS1-F1
#
_cell.length_a   1.000
_cell.length_b   1.000
_cell.length_c   1.000
_cell.angle_alpha   90.00
_cell.angle_beta   90.00
_cell.angle_gamma   90.00
#
_symmetry.space_group_name_H-M   'P 1'
#
loop_
_entity.id
_entity.type
_entity.pdbx_description
1 polymer ?
#
loop_
_entity_poly.entity_id
_entity_poly.type
_entity_poly.pdbx_seq_one_letter_code
_entity_poly.pdbx_strand_id
1 'polypeptide(L)'
;MFSPPAYGIAANSRVLSQGCVGVIRYVGGVGPNNFTKIQDAINNSTDGDTVFVYAYSSPYFEHVVVNKSIRLIGENQTTTIIDGQGSGDV
;
A
#
# COMPACT_ATOMS: atom_id res chain seq x y z
N MET A 1 1.92 -11.10 16.65
CA MET A 1 0.70 -10.44 16.14
C MET A 1 0.97 -8.94 16.10
N PHE A 2 1.23 -8.38 14.92
CA PHE A 2 1.40 -6.94 14.76
C PHE A 2 0.02 -6.37 14.42
N SER A 3 -0.60 -5.62 15.34
CA SER A 3 -1.85 -4.90 15.05
C SER A 3 -1.58 -3.83 14.00
N PRO A 4 -2.48 -3.60 13.03
CA PRO A 4 -2.43 -2.40 12.21
C PRO A 4 -2.50 -1.16 13.13
N PRO A 5 -1.71 -0.10 12.90
CA PRO A 5 -1.88 1.14 13.65
C PRO A 5 -3.24 1.74 13.29
N ALA A 6 -4.20 1.66 14.21
CA ALA A 6 -5.40 2.48 14.16
C ALA A 6 -5.00 3.92 14.48
N TYR A 7 -4.70 4.72 13.46
CA TYR A 7 -4.59 6.17 13.63
C TYR A 7 -5.51 6.86 12.63
N GLY A 8 -6.79 6.94 13.00
CA GLY A 8 -7.61 8.08 12.64
C GLY A 8 -7.04 9.30 13.36
N ILE A 9 -6.23 10.11 12.67
CA ILE A 9 -5.94 11.46 13.10
C ILE A 9 -6.77 12.39 12.21
N ALA A 10 -7.78 13.01 12.81
CA ALA A 10 -8.41 14.21 12.27
C ALA A 10 -7.38 15.35 12.37
N ALA A 11 -6.41 15.37 11.45
CA ALA A 11 -5.49 16.48 11.33
C ALA A 11 -6.26 17.66 10.74
N ASN A 12 -6.48 18.68 11.57
CA ASN A 12 -6.76 20.04 11.15
C ASN A 12 -5.93 20.36 9.89
N SER A 13 -6.64 20.66 8.80
CA SER A 13 -6.16 20.69 7.41
C SER A 13 -5.13 21.78 7.06
N ARG A 14 -4.33 22.23 8.02
CA ARG A 14 -3.24 23.21 7.84
C ARG A 14 -1.87 22.77 8.35
N VAL A 15 -1.71 21.54 8.84
CA VAL A 15 -0.38 20.95 9.15
C VAL A 15 -0.30 19.51 8.61
N LEU A 16 -0.45 19.33 7.29
CA LEU A 16 -0.17 18.06 6.60
C LEU A 16 0.97 18.18 5.58
N SER A 17 1.74 19.27 5.67
CA SER A 17 2.96 19.47 4.89
C SER A 17 4.11 19.87 5.80
N GLN A 18 4.66 18.92 6.56
CA GLN A 18 5.94 19.06 7.27
C GLN A 18 6.38 17.65 7.70
N GLY A 19 7.33 16.94 7.09
CA GLY A 19 8.24 17.17 5.96
C GLY A 19 9.27 16.02 5.99
N CYS A 20 9.58 15.41 4.84
CA CYS A 20 10.65 14.41 4.60
C CYS A 20 10.46 12.90 4.93
N VAL A 21 9.27 12.41 5.29
CA VAL A 21 9.05 10.95 5.31
C VAL A 21 7.75 10.64 4.59
N GLY A 22 7.82 9.92 3.46
CA GLY A 22 6.62 9.49 2.76
C GLY A 22 5.71 8.66 3.65
N VAL A 23 4.41 8.72 3.39
CA VAL A 23 3.40 8.04 4.22
C VAL A 23 3.28 6.58 3.84
N ILE A 24 2.76 5.75 4.75
CA ILE A 24 2.47 4.34 4.47
C ILE A 24 1.02 4.19 4.03
N ARG A 25 0.79 3.55 2.87
CA ARG A 25 -0.52 3.10 2.37
C ARG A 25 -0.61 1.60 2.57
N TYR A 26 -1.67 1.12 3.21
CA TYR A 26 -1.87 -0.30 3.50
C TYR A 26 -2.83 -0.94 2.49
N VAL A 27 -2.47 -2.12 1.98
CA VAL A 27 -3.28 -2.92 1.04
C VAL A 27 -3.63 -4.27 1.65
N GLY A 28 -4.89 -4.65 1.59
CA GLY A 28 -5.42 -5.88 2.17
C GLY A 28 -5.58 -5.81 3.69
N GLY A 29 -5.60 -6.98 4.35
CA GLY A 29 -5.77 -7.07 5.81
C GLY A 29 -7.18 -6.68 6.28
N VAL A 30 -7.36 -6.57 7.60
CA VAL A 30 -8.68 -6.34 8.24
C VAL A 30 -8.85 -4.93 8.82
N GLY A 31 -7.87 -4.04 8.58
CA GLY A 31 -7.87 -2.68 9.12
C GLY A 31 -8.84 -1.74 8.38
N PRO A 32 -9.50 -0.80 9.08
CA PRO A 32 -10.33 0.20 8.42
C PRO A 32 -9.47 1.11 7.53
N ASN A 33 -10.03 1.54 6.39
CA ASN A 33 -9.38 2.40 5.39
C ASN A 33 -8.19 1.79 4.63
N ASN A 34 -7.99 0.47 4.70
CA ASN A 34 -7.03 -0.20 3.83
C ASN A 34 -7.55 -0.23 2.39
N PHE A 35 -6.64 -0.10 1.43
CA PHE A 35 -6.96 -0.36 0.03
C PHE A 35 -7.18 -1.86 -0.17
N THR A 36 -8.11 -2.24 -1.03
CA THR A 36 -8.27 -3.65 -1.43
C THR A 36 -7.42 -4.00 -2.64
N LYS A 37 -6.96 -2.98 -3.39
CA LYS A 37 -6.19 -3.11 -4.62
C LYS A 37 -4.84 -2.42 -4.50
N ILE A 38 -3.78 -3.04 -5.00
CA ILE A 38 -2.42 -2.49 -4.99
C ILE A 38 -2.35 -1.24 -5.87
N GLN A 39 -2.97 -1.27 -7.06
CA GLN A 39 -2.92 -0.14 -7.98
C GLN A 39 -3.60 1.11 -7.40
N ASP A 40 -4.66 0.97 -6.61
CA ASP A 40 -5.34 2.11 -5.98
C ASP A 40 -4.45 2.77 -4.93
N ALA A 41 -3.68 1.99 -4.16
CA ALA A 41 -2.71 2.52 -3.22
C ALA A 41 -1.57 3.26 -3.92
N ILE A 42 -1.06 2.73 -5.04
CA ILE A 42 -0.03 3.40 -5.86
C ILE A 42 -0.58 4.70 -6.46
N ASN A 43 -1.79 4.67 -7.01
CA ASN A 43 -2.44 5.86 -7.59
C ASN A 43 -2.62 6.98 -6.56
N ASN A 44 -2.91 6.62 -5.31
CA ASN A 44 -3.06 7.57 -4.20
C ASN A 44 -1.74 8.00 -3.56
N SER A 45 -0.62 7.32 -3.85
CA SER A 45 0.69 7.61 -3.27
C SER A 45 1.39 8.77 -3.97
N THR A 46 2.27 9.46 -3.24
CA THR A 46 3.22 10.45 -3.76
C THR A 46 4.65 9.93 -3.68
N ASP A 47 5.58 10.53 -4.42
CA ASP A 47 7.00 10.14 -4.36
C ASP A 47 7.53 10.16 -2.92
N GLY A 48 8.23 9.09 -2.55
CA GLY A 48 8.73 8.82 -1.20
C GLY A 48 7.81 7.95 -0.33
N ASP A 49 6.55 7.75 -0.72
CA ASP A 49 5.59 6.92 0.02
C ASP A 49 5.98 5.44 0.02
N THR A 50 5.38 4.70 0.95
CA THR A 50 5.47 3.25 1.02
C THR A 50 4.08 2.65 0.83
N VAL A 51 3.92 1.71 -0.08
CA VAL A 51 2.76 0.82 -0.17
C VAL A 51 3.13 -0.48 0.52
N PHE A 52 2.44 -0.81 1.62
CA PHE A 52 2.61 -2.04 2.38
C PHE A 52 1.47 -3.02 2.08
N VAL A 53 1.79 -4.23 1.63
CA VAL A 53 0.83 -5.22 1.14
C VAL A 53 0.76 -6.42 2.09
N TYR A 54 -0.39 -6.63 2.73
CA TYR A 54 -0.61 -7.73 3.66
C TYR A 54 -0.66 -9.09 2.94
N ALA A 55 -0.07 -10.13 3.53
CA ALA A 55 -0.15 -11.49 3.00
C ALA A 55 -1.52 -12.13 3.22
N TYR A 56 -2.29 -11.64 4.20
CA TYR A 56 -3.62 -12.18 4.53
C TYR A 56 -4.59 -12.16 3.34
N SER A 57 -4.46 -11.18 2.44
CA SER A 57 -5.32 -11.04 1.25
C SER A 57 -4.64 -11.52 -0.04
N SER A 58 -3.50 -12.20 0.08
CA SER A 58 -2.78 -12.82 -1.03
C SER A 58 -3.49 -14.09 -1.53
N PRO A 59 -3.39 -14.47 -2.81
CA PRO A 59 -2.73 -13.75 -3.91
C PRO A 59 -3.52 -12.54 -4.42
N TYR A 60 -2.80 -11.51 -4.87
CA TYR A 60 -3.35 -10.33 -5.53
C TYR A 60 -3.30 -10.53 -7.04
N PHE A 61 -4.45 -10.76 -7.65
CA PHE A 61 -4.60 -10.90 -9.11
C PHE A 61 -4.82 -9.52 -9.75
N GLU A 62 -3.74 -8.81 -10.01
CA GLU A 62 -3.76 -7.44 -10.49
C GLU A 62 -2.62 -7.18 -11.47
N HIS A 63 -2.85 -6.27 -12.42
CA HIS A 63 -1.79 -5.68 -13.23
C HIS A 63 -1.32 -4.40 -12.55
N VAL A 64 -0.06 -4.39 -12.10
CA VAL A 64 0.50 -3.33 -11.28
C VAL A 64 1.50 -2.51 -12.10
N VAL A 65 1.28 -1.20 -12.16
CA VAL A 65 2.21 -0.26 -12.79
C VAL A 65 2.75 0.70 -11.75
N VAL A 66 4.06 0.61 -11.47
CA VAL A 66 4.77 1.51 -10.57
C VAL A 66 5.49 2.59 -11.38
N ASN A 67 4.85 3.75 -11.53
CA ASN A 67 5.38 4.90 -12.27
C ASN A 67 5.75 6.09 -11.36
N LYS A 68 5.92 5.83 -10.06
CA LYS A 68 6.25 6.82 -9.02
C LYS A 68 7.44 6.32 -8.20
N SER A 69 8.19 7.24 -7.59
CA SER A 69 9.34 6.92 -6.75
C SER A 69 8.90 6.48 -5.35
N ILE A 70 8.25 5.32 -5.26
CA ILE A 70 7.69 4.75 -4.02
C ILE A 70 8.38 3.45 -3.62
N ARG A 71 8.15 3.01 -2.39
CA ARG A 71 8.52 1.66 -1.91
C ARG A 71 7.30 0.76 -1.92
N LEU A 72 7.34 -0.36 -2.63
CA LEU A 72 6.31 -1.41 -2.56
C LEU A 72 6.86 -2.58 -1.74
N ILE A 73 6.25 -2.87 -0.59
CA ILE A 73 6.76 -3.83 0.39
C ILE A 73 5.65 -4.83 0.75
N GLY A 74 5.90 -6.12 0.55
CA GLY A 74 5.02 -7.19 1.04
C GLY A 74 5.28 -7.55 2.50
N GLU A 75 4.23 -7.95 3.22
CA GLU A 75 4.32 -8.45 4.60
C GLU A 75 5.22 -9.67 4.72
N ASN A 76 5.21 -10.55 3.72
CA ASN A 76 5.99 -11.76 3.72
C ASN A 76 6.48 -12.12 2.32
N GLN A 77 7.79 -12.32 2.18
CA GLN A 77 8.45 -12.65 0.91
C GLN A 77 7.98 -13.97 0.26
N THR A 78 7.42 -14.91 1.02
CA THR A 78 6.97 -16.21 0.50
C THR A 78 5.47 -16.30 0.29
N THR A 79 4.68 -15.47 0.98
CA THR A 79 3.21 -15.57 0.95
C THR A 79 2.52 -14.36 0.34
N THR A 80 3.18 -13.19 0.23
CA THR A 80 2.65 -12.06 -0.54
C THR A 80 2.97 -12.28 -2.02
N ILE A 81 1.97 -12.71 -2.79
CA ILE A 81 2.08 -13.02 -4.22
C ILE A 81 1.27 -11.99 -5.00
N ILE A 82 1.93 -11.33 -5.96
CA ILE A 82 1.28 -10.49 -6.98
C ILE A 82 1.33 -11.28 -8.28
N ASP A 83 0.17 -11.59 -8.84
CA ASP A 83 0.04 -12.42 -10.03
C ASP A 83 -0.68 -11.62 -11.12
N GLY A 84 0.08 -11.20 -12.13
CA GLY A 84 -0.43 -10.50 -13.32
C GLY A 84 -1.11 -11.41 -14.35
N GLN A 85 -1.41 -12.68 -13.99
CA GLN A 85 -2.18 -13.65 -14.76
C GLN A 85 -1.72 -13.88 -16.21
N GLY A 86 -0.46 -13.55 -16.52
CA GLY A 86 0.13 -13.74 -17.85
C GLY A 86 -0.35 -12.77 -18.92
N SER A 87 -0.93 -11.61 -18.57
CA SER A 87 -1.49 -10.66 -19.54
C SER A 87 -1.13 -9.19 -19.24
N GLY A 88 0.15 -8.81 -19.29
CA GLY A 88 0.60 -7.43 -19.15
C GLY A 88 1.72 -7.25 -18.13
N ASP A 89 2.02 -6.00 -17.78
CA ASP A 89 3.08 -5.64 -16.84
C ASP A 89 2.73 -6.09 -15.40
N VAL A 90 3.75 -6.53 -14.66
CA VAL A 90 3.70 -6.95 -13.25
C VAL A 90 4.80 -6.22 -12.48
#